data_AF-A0A359EHK1-F1
#
_entry.id   AF-A0A359EHK1-F1
#
_cell.length_a   1.000
_cell.length_b   1.000
_cell.length_c   1.000
_cell.angle_alpha   90.00
_cell.angle_beta   90.00
_cell.angle_gamma   90.00
#
_symmetry.space_group_name_H-M   'P 1'
#
loop_
_entity.id
_entity.type
_entity.pdbx_description
1 polymer ?
#
loop_
_entity_poly.entity_id
_entity_poly.type
_entity_poly.pdbx_seq_one_letter_code
_entity_poly.pdbx_strand_id
1 'polypeptide(L)'
;MFPVEEKLPDFWQLATKVAADLRAKRISDWDPLIQKILPLLEPDLVESMDQVIPGWKNIATLNGGETALHTLLVLVTCLNLPEYGQANDRTRRELEWAAVLHDLDKQLARNDTAHPFRSAAVAAQIMPQLGFELSQDIQQADLEAWSNLVMSAQRPDGERMLHDHSALKEIIAGIHKCWGPDSSATRVLKAVLLHQSLPTIKDWSSAVLLTDEELSYSLTLRVMDILGPLMVADSDSWNIFAEHRFAYLVEIRASIAETRQRIQEMANKND
;
A
#
# COMPACT_ATOMS: atom_id res chain seq x y z
N MET A 1 -6.43 -12.29 10.96
CA MET A 1 -5.43 -11.22 10.72
C MET A 1 -5.14 -10.55 12.04
N PHE A 2 -3.88 -10.60 12.47
CA PHE A 2 -3.42 -9.91 13.68
C PHE A 2 -3.33 -8.39 13.43
N PRO A 3 -3.58 -7.52 14.41
CA PRO A 3 -3.32 -6.09 14.28
C PRO A 3 -1.84 -5.78 14.05
N VAL A 4 -1.51 -4.66 13.41
CA VAL A 4 -0.12 -4.19 13.29
C VAL A 4 0.49 -3.97 14.68
N GLU A 5 -0.27 -3.41 15.62
CA GLU A 5 0.13 -3.25 17.03
C GLU A 5 0.62 -4.55 17.68
N GLU A 6 -0.01 -5.69 17.36
CA GLU A 6 0.35 -6.98 17.96
C GLU A 6 1.65 -7.54 17.35
N LYS A 7 1.85 -7.36 16.05
CA LYS A 7 2.99 -7.93 15.32
C LYS A 7 4.21 -7.03 15.33
N LEU A 8 4.02 -5.72 15.33
CA LEU A 8 5.06 -4.71 15.20
C LEU A 8 4.85 -3.62 16.26
N PRO A 9 4.90 -3.96 17.57
CA PRO A 9 4.50 -3.06 18.64
C PRO A 9 5.31 -1.76 18.70
N ASP A 10 6.63 -1.83 18.52
CA ASP A 10 7.50 -0.67 18.59
C ASP A 10 7.31 0.26 17.38
N PHE A 11 7.14 -0.32 16.18
CA PHE A 11 6.79 0.43 14.96
C PHE A 11 5.43 1.13 15.12
N TRP A 12 4.43 0.41 15.64
CA TRP A 12 3.11 0.96 15.92
C TRP A 12 3.15 2.09 16.95
N GLN A 13 3.89 1.91 18.03
CA GLN A 13 4.06 2.93 19.07
C GLN A 13 4.72 4.19 18.50
N LEU A 14 5.74 4.02 17.64
CA LEU A 14 6.39 5.12 16.96
C LEU A 14 5.40 5.86 16.04
N ALA A 15 4.67 5.13 15.19
CA ALA A 15 3.69 5.70 14.25
C ALA A 15 2.59 6.47 14.98
N THR A 16 1.97 5.88 16.01
CA THR A 16 0.88 6.52 16.77
C THR A 16 1.34 7.76 17.53
N LYS A 17 2.55 7.73 18.11
CA LYS A 17 3.15 8.90 18.77
C LYS A 17 3.38 10.05 17.79
N VAL A 18 3.96 9.78 16.63
CA VAL A 18 4.21 10.79 15.60
C VAL A 18 2.91 11.32 15.03
N ALA A 19 1.93 10.45 14.78
CA ALA A 19 0.59 10.86 14.34
C ALA A 19 -0.10 11.79 15.34
N ALA A 20 -0.01 11.49 16.64
CA ALA A 20 -0.54 12.34 17.70
C ALA A 20 0.19 13.69 17.78
N ASP A 21 1.53 13.70 17.63
CA ASP A 21 2.33 14.92 17.62
C ASP A 21 1.97 15.85 16.44
N LEU A 22 1.80 15.30 15.23
CA LEU A 22 1.36 16.05 14.06
C LEU A 22 -0.05 16.62 14.25
N ARG A 23 -1.00 15.81 14.74
CA ARG A 23 -2.38 16.25 15.02
C ARG A 23 -2.43 17.38 16.04
N ALA A 24 -1.57 17.30 17.05
CA ALA A 24 -1.43 18.33 18.08
C ALA A 24 -0.58 19.54 17.63
N LYS A 25 -0.10 19.56 16.37
CA LYS A 25 0.78 20.60 15.81
C LYS A 25 2.07 20.80 16.63
N ARG A 26 2.59 19.74 17.23
CA ARG A 26 3.87 19.74 17.96
C ARG A 26 5.09 19.61 17.03
N ILE A 27 4.85 19.29 15.77
CA ILE A 27 5.84 19.20 14.69
C ILE A 27 5.31 20.07 13.55
N SER A 28 6.14 20.97 13.03
CA SER A 28 5.74 21.98 12.04
C SER A 28 6.55 21.94 10.75
N ASP A 29 7.59 21.11 10.69
CA ASP A 29 8.62 21.09 9.67
C ASP A 29 9.32 19.73 9.64
N TRP A 30 10.09 19.51 8.56
CA TRP A 30 10.73 18.22 8.27
C TRP A 30 11.79 17.84 9.29
N ASP A 31 12.65 18.75 9.72
CA ASP A 31 13.77 18.43 10.61
C ASP A 31 13.31 17.75 11.92
N PRO A 32 12.39 18.31 12.72
CA PRO A 32 11.90 17.64 13.93
C PRO A 32 11.03 16.41 13.63
N LEU A 33 10.39 16.32 12.45
CA LEU A 33 9.71 15.10 12.03
C LEU A 33 10.73 13.97 11.83
N ILE A 34 11.76 14.22 11.02
CA ILE A 34 12.84 13.27 10.74
C ILE A 34 13.50 12.81 12.04
N GLN A 35 13.89 13.75 12.92
CA GLN A 35 14.49 13.39 14.22
C GLN A 35 13.60 12.47 15.06
N LYS A 36 12.28 12.59 14.96
CA LYS A 36 11.35 11.71 15.68
C LYS A 36 11.19 10.34 15.06
N ILE A 37 11.37 10.21 13.74
CA ILE A 37 11.19 8.94 13.03
C ILE A 37 12.50 8.18 12.79
N LEU A 38 13.66 8.83 12.96
CA LEU A 38 14.98 8.18 12.88
C LEU A 38 15.14 6.92 13.74
N PRO A 39 14.51 6.78 14.94
CA PRO A 39 14.56 5.53 15.69
C PRO A 39 14.11 4.29 14.87
N LEU A 40 13.31 4.48 13.82
CA LEU A 40 12.94 3.41 12.87
C LEU A 40 14.15 2.68 12.27
N LEU A 41 15.28 3.38 12.15
CA LEU A 41 16.50 2.87 11.52
C LEU A 41 17.50 2.32 12.56
N GLU A 42 17.14 2.31 13.85
CA GLU A 42 17.98 1.71 14.88
C GLU A 42 18.07 0.18 14.69
N PRO A 43 19.25 -0.44 14.90
CA PRO A 43 19.46 -1.86 14.61
C PRO A 43 18.44 -2.80 15.25
N ASP A 44 18.05 -2.55 16.50
CA ASP A 44 17.12 -3.40 17.24
C ASP A 44 15.71 -3.35 16.62
N LEU A 45 15.24 -2.15 16.25
CA LEU A 45 13.93 -2.00 15.61
C LEU A 45 13.95 -2.59 14.19
N VAL A 46 15.01 -2.37 13.43
CA VAL A 46 15.17 -2.96 12.08
C VAL A 46 15.16 -4.49 12.15
N GLU A 47 15.88 -5.09 13.10
CA GLU A 47 15.92 -6.54 13.28
C GLU A 47 14.55 -7.09 13.71
N SER A 48 13.85 -6.41 14.64
CA SER A 48 12.51 -6.83 15.06
C SER A 48 11.49 -6.79 13.91
N MET A 49 11.59 -5.77 13.05
CA MET A 49 10.76 -5.67 11.85
C MET A 49 11.10 -6.77 10.84
N ASP A 50 12.39 -7.06 10.60
CA ASP A 50 12.83 -8.09 9.64
C ASP A 50 12.39 -9.50 10.05
N GLN A 51 12.28 -9.77 11.35
CA GLN A 51 11.75 -11.04 11.87
C GLN A 51 10.27 -11.26 11.51
N VAL A 52 9.50 -10.19 11.34
CA VAL A 52 8.05 -10.25 11.05
C VAL A 52 7.78 -10.03 9.56
N ILE A 53 8.56 -9.16 8.92
CA ILE A 53 8.53 -8.82 7.50
C ILE A 53 9.93 -9.11 6.94
N PRO A 54 10.23 -10.37 6.55
CA PRO A 54 11.52 -10.72 5.97
C PRO A 54 11.87 -9.83 4.78
N GLY A 55 13.06 -9.23 4.81
CA GLY A 55 13.52 -8.27 3.80
C GLY A 55 13.41 -6.81 4.24
N TRP A 56 12.76 -6.52 5.38
CA TRP A 56 12.71 -5.17 5.94
C TRP A 56 14.08 -4.54 6.13
N LYS A 57 15.11 -5.32 6.49
CA LYS A 57 16.48 -4.81 6.62
C LYS A 57 17.02 -4.18 5.34
N ASN A 58 16.63 -4.72 4.18
CA ASN A 58 16.98 -4.14 2.90
C ASN A 58 16.24 -2.81 2.69
N ILE A 59 14.94 -2.75 3.02
CA ILE A 59 14.13 -1.52 2.95
C ILE A 59 14.72 -0.42 3.84
N ALA A 60 15.12 -0.76 5.07
CA ALA A 60 15.68 0.16 6.05
C ALA A 60 17.07 0.69 5.67
N THR A 61 17.78 0.02 4.77
CA THR A 61 19.12 0.44 4.31
C THR A 61 19.10 1.06 2.91
N LEU A 62 18.03 0.82 2.13
CA LEU A 62 17.85 1.36 0.79
C LEU A 62 17.77 2.90 0.82
N ASN A 63 18.60 3.55 0.00
CA ASN A 63 18.71 5.01 -0.09
C ASN A 63 18.83 5.73 1.27
N GLY A 64 19.57 5.13 2.22
CA GLY A 64 19.71 5.69 3.57
C GLY A 64 18.45 5.55 4.44
N GLY A 65 17.58 4.60 4.12
CA GLY A 65 16.35 4.31 4.87
C GLY A 65 15.13 5.09 4.43
N GLU A 66 15.22 5.85 3.33
CA GLU A 66 14.12 6.68 2.83
C GLU A 66 12.82 5.89 2.62
N THR A 67 12.89 4.67 2.09
CA THR A 67 11.70 3.83 1.90
C THR A 67 11.07 3.43 3.23
N ALA A 68 11.87 3.04 4.22
CA ALA A 68 11.34 2.70 5.55
C ALA A 68 10.69 3.93 6.21
N LEU A 69 11.35 5.09 6.16
CA LEU A 69 10.82 6.35 6.69
C LEU A 69 9.50 6.72 5.99
N HIS A 70 9.45 6.59 4.66
CA HIS A 70 8.22 6.78 3.88
C HIS A 70 7.11 5.84 4.33
N THR A 71 7.36 4.53 4.43
CA THR A 71 6.37 3.54 4.88
C THR A 71 5.79 3.90 6.25
N LEU A 72 6.64 4.35 7.20
CA LEU A 72 6.14 4.84 8.49
C LEU A 72 5.28 6.09 8.33
N LEU A 73 5.71 7.06 7.50
CA LEU A 73 4.95 8.28 7.26
C LEU A 73 3.60 8.00 6.59
N VAL A 74 3.50 7.03 5.69
CA VAL A 74 2.22 6.58 5.11
C VAL A 74 1.29 6.05 6.20
N LEU A 75 1.79 5.24 7.14
CA LEU A 75 0.96 4.80 8.27
C LEU A 75 0.54 5.99 9.15
N VAL A 76 1.46 6.90 9.45
CA VAL A 76 1.20 8.13 10.23
C VAL A 76 0.12 9.01 9.59
N THR A 77 0.17 9.19 8.26
CA THR A 77 -0.84 9.96 7.53
C THR A 77 -2.17 9.23 7.53
N CYS A 78 -2.19 7.91 7.26
CA CYS A 78 -3.37 7.05 7.39
C CYS A 78 -4.08 7.25 8.75
N LEU A 79 -3.36 7.19 9.86
CA LEU A 79 -3.90 7.36 11.23
C LEU A 79 -4.52 8.75 11.48
N ASN A 80 -4.22 9.74 10.64
CA ASN A 80 -4.75 11.10 10.71
C ASN A 80 -5.81 11.41 9.65
N LEU A 81 -6.13 10.47 8.76
CA LEU A 81 -7.17 10.65 7.76
C LEU A 81 -8.58 10.55 8.38
N PRO A 82 -9.54 11.40 7.97
CA PRO A 82 -10.95 11.23 8.30
C PRO A 82 -11.47 9.84 7.92
N GLU A 83 -11.02 9.30 6.79
CA GLU A 83 -11.39 7.99 6.28
C GLU A 83 -11.04 6.86 7.27
N TYR A 84 -9.85 6.91 7.88
CA TYR A 84 -9.46 5.96 8.93
C TYR A 84 -10.34 6.13 10.19
N GLY A 85 -10.62 7.37 10.59
CA GLY A 85 -11.48 7.67 11.73
C GLY A 85 -12.93 7.15 11.57
N GLN A 86 -13.45 7.16 10.34
CA GLN A 86 -14.81 6.70 10.02
C GLN A 86 -14.90 5.20 9.69
N ALA A 87 -13.78 4.57 9.32
CA ALA A 87 -13.71 3.14 9.03
C ALA A 87 -14.07 2.28 10.26
N ASN A 88 -14.66 1.11 10.01
CA ASN A 88 -14.83 0.08 11.03
C ASN A 88 -13.47 -0.58 11.37
N ASP A 89 -13.40 -1.32 12.48
CA ASP A 89 -12.15 -1.91 12.98
C ASP A 89 -11.47 -2.85 11.96
N ARG A 90 -12.25 -3.59 11.17
CA ARG A 90 -11.70 -4.48 10.14
C ARG A 90 -11.03 -3.68 9.03
N THR A 91 -11.71 -2.67 8.50
CA THR A 91 -11.19 -1.78 7.46
C THR A 91 -9.96 -0.99 7.95
N ARG A 92 -9.93 -0.54 9.22
CA ARG A 92 -8.75 0.10 9.80
C ARG A 92 -7.52 -0.81 9.77
N ARG A 93 -7.66 -2.05 10.25
CA ARG A 93 -6.56 -3.02 10.25
C ARG A 93 -6.09 -3.37 8.84
N GLU A 94 -7.02 -3.46 7.89
CA GLU A 94 -6.68 -3.66 6.47
C GLU A 94 -5.87 -2.48 5.92
N LEU A 95 -6.26 -1.24 6.25
CA LEU A 95 -5.53 -0.04 5.84
C LEU A 95 -4.15 0.07 6.50
N GLU A 96 -4.02 -0.32 7.77
CA GLU A 96 -2.73 -0.37 8.48
C GLU A 96 -1.77 -1.35 7.80
N TRP A 97 -2.21 -2.57 7.50
CA TRP A 97 -1.38 -3.53 6.78
C TRP A 97 -1.09 -3.09 5.36
N ALA A 98 -2.06 -2.52 4.64
CA ALA A 98 -1.79 -2.01 3.30
C ALA A 98 -0.72 -0.90 3.31
N ALA A 99 -0.76 0.01 4.30
CA ALA A 99 0.27 1.04 4.47
C ALA A 99 1.65 0.45 4.77
N VAL A 100 1.74 -0.57 5.64
CA VAL A 100 3.03 -1.22 5.96
C VAL A 100 3.60 -2.00 4.77
N LEU A 101 2.75 -2.56 3.91
CA LEU A 101 3.13 -3.52 2.88
C LEU A 101 3.28 -2.93 1.46
N HIS A 102 2.89 -1.67 1.22
CA HIS A 102 2.80 -1.14 -0.15
C HIS A 102 4.13 -1.05 -0.92
N ASP A 103 5.23 -0.82 -0.20
CA ASP A 103 6.56 -0.52 -0.78
C ASP A 103 7.64 -1.57 -0.42
N LEU A 104 7.24 -2.82 -0.14
CA LEU A 104 8.18 -3.86 0.32
C LEU A 104 9.31 -4.22 -0.64
N ASP A 105 9.12 -4.09 -1.96
CA ASP A 105 10.17 -4.40 -2.94
C ASP A 105 10.41 -3.23 -3.90
N LYS A 106 10.63 -2.05 -3.33
CA LYS A 106 11.07 -0.86 -4.06
C LYS A 106 12.55 -0.93 -4.40
N GLN A 107 12.92 -0.55 -5.62
CA GLN A 107 14.30 -0.51 -6.09
C GLN A 107 14.80 0.93 -6.24
N LEU A 108 16.13 1.11 -6.23
CA LEU A 108 16.78 2.44 -6.35
C LEU A 108 16.60 3.11 -7.71
N ALA A 109 15.98 2.46 -8.70
CA ALA A 109 15.80 3.02 -10.02
C ALA A 109 14.92 4.28 -9.94
N ARG A 110 15.41 5.37 -10.56
CA ARG A 110 14.67 6.62 -10.68
C ARG A 110 13.41 6.33 -11.51
N ASN A 111 12.24 6.30 -10.87
CA ASN A 111 10.93 5.90 -11.44
C ASN A 111 10.69 4.39 -11.54
N ASP A 112 10.99 3.66 -10.48
CA ASP A 112 10.53 2.29 -10.30
C ASP A 112 9.00 2.24 -10.19
N THR A 113 8.28 2.18 -11.31
CA THR A 113 6.81 2.08 -11.32
C THR A 113 6.31 0.64 -11.25
N ALA A 114 7.22 -0.35 -11.26
CA ALA A 114 6.88 -1.76 -11.18
C ALA A 114 6.82 -2.29 -9.74
N HIS A 115 7.32 -1.53 -8.75
CA HIS A 115 7.28 -1.96 -7.34
C HIS A 115 5.89 -2.32 -6.82
N PRO A 116 4.73 -1.75 -7.22
CA PRO A 116 3.45 -2.17 -6.66
C PRO A 116 3.18 -3.67 -6.88
N PHE A 117 3.56 -4.20 -8.05
CA PHE A 117 3.46 -5.63 -8.36
C PHE A 117 4.45 -6.44 -7.54
N ARG A 118 5.72 -6.01 -7.47
CA ARG A 118 6.73 -6.75 -6.69
C ARG A 118 6.42 -6.75 -5.19
N SER A 119 6.05 -5.61 -4.63
CA SER A 119 5.59 -5.48 -3.25
C SER A 119 4.38 -6.37 -2.98
N ALA A 120 3.40 -6.45 -3.89
CA ALA A 120 2.27 -7.37 -3.73
C ALA A 120 2.71 -8.85 -3.75
N ALA A 121 3.66 -9.21 -4.63
CA ALA A 121 4.21 -10.56 -4.71
C ALA A 121 4.93 -10.97 -3.41
N VAL A 122 5.70 -10.04 -2.81
CA VAL A 122 6.39 -10.24 -1.53
C VAL A 122 5.38 -10.27 -0.36
N ALA A 123 4.43 -9.33 -0.34
CA ALA A 123 3.41 -9.25 0.70
C ALA A 123 2.57 -10.55 0.79
N ALA A 124 2.22 -11.14 -0.35
CA ALA A 124 1.48 -12.40 -0.38
C ALA A 124 2.19 -13.56 0.31
N GLN A 125 3.53 -13.63 0.23
CA GLN A 125 4.32 -14.68 0.85
C GLN A 125 4.36 -14.58 2.37
N ILE A 126 4.29 -13.36 2.91
CA ILE A 126 4.37 -13.13 4.36
C ILE A 126 2.99 -13.10 5.03
N MET A 127 1.93 -12.80 4.28
CA MET A 127 0.56 -12.69 4.78
C MET A 127 0.07 -13.85 5.67
N PRO A 128 0.33 -15.13 5.35
CA PRO A 128 -0.06 -16.24 6.24
C PRO A 128 0.52 -16.10 7.65
N GLN A 129 1.77 -15.64 7.77
CA GLN A 129 2.46 -15.44 9.05
C GLN A 129 1.89 -14.25 9.84
N LEU A 130 1.31 -13.27 9.13
CA LEU A 130 0.56 -12.14 9.68
C LEU A 130 -0.89 -12.51 10.05
N GLY A 131 -1.25 -13.79 9.91
CA GLY A 131 -2.56 -14.33 10.28
C GLY A 131 -3.65 -14.05 9.25
N PHE A 132 -3.30 -13.78 7.99
CA PHE A 132 -4.26 -13.82 6.89
C PHE A 132 -4.51 -15.27 6.49
N GLU A 133 -5.78 -15.66 6.43
CA GLU A 133 -6.17 -17.03 6.12
C GLU A 133 -6.09 -17.27 4.60
N LEU A 134 -5.44 -18.38 4.23
CA LEU A 134 -5.47 -18.91 2.87
C LEU A 134 -6.78 -19.66 2.63
N SER A 135 -7.21 -19.71 1.37
CA SER A 135 -8.28 -20.62 0.95
C SER A 135 -7.91 -22.07 1.23
N GLN A 136 -8.92 -22.91 1.41
CA GLN A 136 -8.74 -24.36 1.51
C GLN A 136 -7.99 -24.87 0.25
N ASP A 137 -7.10 -25.83 0.46
CA ASP A 137 -6.29 -26.50 -0.58
C ASP A 137 -5.10 -25.71 -1.16
N ILE A 138 -4.93 -24.43 -0.83
CA ILE A 138 -3.76 -23.66 -1.29
C ILE A 138 -2.50 -24.13 -0.59
N GLN A 139 -1.51 -24.55 -1.37
CA GLN A 139 -0.19 -24.93 -0.89
C GLN A 139 0.80 -23.79 -1.07
N GLN A 140 1.95 -23.88 -0.38
CA GLN A 140 3.06 -22.93 -0.53
C GLN A 140 3.50 -22.79 -2.00
N ALA A 141 3.52 -23.90 -2.76
CA ALA A 141 3.87 -23.88 -4.18
C ALA A 141 2.86 -23.09 -5.05
N ASP A 142 1.58 -23.03 -4.67
CA ASP A 142 0.59 -22.20 -5.38
C ASP A 142 0.88 -20.72 -5.15
N LEU A 143 1.23 -20.33 -3.93
CA LEU A 143 1.62 -18.96 -3.61
C LEU A 143 2.90 -18.56 -4.34
N GLU A 144 3.91 -19.42 -4.36
CA GLU A 144 5.16 -19.19 -5.11
C GLU A 144 4.89 -19.02 -6.61
N ALA A 145 4.05 -19.88 -7.20
CA ALA A 145 3.67 -19.76 -8.59
C ALA A 145 2.96 -18.43 -8.89
N TRP A 146 2.04 -18.01 -8.01
CA TRP A 146 1.37 -16.71 -8.13
C TRP A 146 2.34 -15.54 -7.98
N SER A 147 3.20 -15.55 -6.96
CA SER A 147 4.20 -14.50 -6.74
C SER A 147 5.16 -14.40 -7.93
N ASN A 148 5.58 -15.53 -8.52
CA ASN A 148 6.42 -15.54 -9.72
C ASN A 148 5.71 -14.93 -10.94
N LEU A 149 4.42 -15.22 -11.14
CA LEU A 149 3.61 -14.58 -12.18
C LEU A 149 3.60 -13.06 -12.00
N VAL A 150 3.27 -12.58 -10.80
CA VAL A 150 3.21 -11.14 -10.48
C VAL A 150 4.56 -10.47 -10.64
N MET A 151 5.63 -11.09 -10.14
CA MET A 151 7.01 -10.60 -10.32
C MET A 151 7.39 -10.51 -11.80
N SER A 152 6.93 -11.43 -12.64
CA SER A 152 7.23 -11.42 -14.08
C SER A 152 6.38 -10.42 -14.88
N ALA A 153 5.29 -9.90 -14.32
CA ALA A 153 4.36 -8.97 -14.97
C ALA A 153 4.92 -7.54 -15.00
N GLN A 154 6.07 -7.38 -15.66
CA GLN A 154 6.77 -6.12 -15.82
C GLN A 154 7.31 -6.01 -17.25
N ARG A 155 7.37 -4.80 -17.78
CA ARG A 155 7.90 -4.52 -19.11
C ARG A 155 8.82 -3.30 -19.11
N PRO A 156 9.85 -3.27 -19.95
CA PRO A 156 10.72 -2.11 -20.08
C PRO A 156 10.00 -0.95 -20.78
N ASP A 157 10.28 0.26 -20.35
CA ASP A 157 9.91 1.52 -21.02
C ASP A 157 11.09 2.50 -20.93
N GLY A 158 11.96 2.46 -21.95
CA GLY A 158 13.24 3.16 -21.92
C GLY A 158 14.14 2.62 -20.80
N GLU A 159 14.55 3.50 -19.88
CA GLU A 159 15.36 3.15 -18.69
C GLU A 159 14.51 2.68 -17.50
N ARG A 160 13.18 2.63 -17.65
CA ARG A 160 12.23 2.30 -16.57
C ARG A 160 11.69 0.88 -16.72
N MET A 161 11.26 0.34 -15.60
CA MET A 161 10.39 -0.84 -15.56
C MET A 161 8.99 -0.41 -15.15
N LEU A 162 8.03 -0.71 -16.03
CA LEU A 162 6.60 -0.53 -15.77
C LEU A 162 6.01 -1.87 -15.33
N HIS A 163 5.01 -1.84 -14.46
CA HIS A 163 4.14 -3.00 -14.31
C HIS A 163 3.34 -3.23 -15.60
N ASP A 164 3.08 -4.49 -15.91
CA ASP A 164 2.36 -4.90 -17.11
C ASP A 164 0.98 -5.47 -16.77
N HIS A 165 -0.07 -4.84 -17.30
CA HIS A 165 -1.44 -5.31 -17.10
C HIS A 165 -1.81 -6.50 -18.02
N SER A 166 -0.93 -6.93 -18.93
CA SER A 166 -1.20 -8.07 -19.82
C SER A 166 -1.58 -9.37 -19.08
N ALA A 167 -1.10 -9.54 -17.84
CA ALA A 167 -1.44 -10.66 -16.96
C ALA A 167 -2.33 -10.25 -15.77
N LEU A 168 -2.89 -9.04 -15.75
CA LEU A 168 -3.62 -8.52 -14.59
C LEU A 168 -4.85 -9.39 -14.26
N LYS A 169 -5.56 -9.87 -15.28
CA LYS A 169 -6.73 -10.73 -15.09
C LYS A 169 -6.38 -12.03 -14.38
N GLU A 170 -5.30 -12.69 -14.80
CA GLU A 170 -4.75 -13.90 -14.19
C GLU A 170 -4.25 -13.63 -12.76
N ILE A 171 -3.61 -12.48 -12.55
CA ILE A 171 -3.13 -12.05 -11.23
C ILE A 171 -4.30 -11.88 -10.26
N ILE A 172 -5.35 -11.16 -10.66
CA ILE A 172 -6.56 -10.97 -9.83
C ILE A 172 -7.25 -12.30 -9.57
N ALA A 173 -7.38 -13.18 -10.58
CA ALA A 173 -7.94 -14.51 -10.40
C ALA A 173 -7.12 -15.36 -9.43
N GLY A 174 -5.79 -15.24 -9.48
CA GLY A 174 -4.88 -15.88 -8.53
C GLY A 174 -5.06 -15.39 -7.09
N ILE A 175 -5.31 -14.08 -6.90
CA ILE A 175 -5.67 -13.53 -5.58
C ILE A 175 -6.95 -14.19 -5.06
N HIS A 176 -7.97 -14.25 -5.91
CA HIS A 176 -9.24 -14.88 -5.54
C HIS A 176 -9.10 -16.36 -5.23
N LYS A 177 -8.27 -17.08 -5.99
CA LYS A 177 -7.94 -18.49 -5.71
C LYS A 177 -7.27 -18.62 -4.34
N CYS A 178 -6.22 -17.83 -4.08
CA CYS A 178 -5.39 -17.97 -2.89
C CYS A 178 -6.07 -17.55 -1.59
N TRP A 179 -6.94 -16.53 -1.62
CA TRP A 179 -7.53 -15.96 -0.39
C TRP A 179 -9.05 -15.76 -0.42
N GLY A 180 -9.71 -16.01 -1.54
CA GLY A 180 -11.15 -15.74 -1.72
C GLY A 180 -11.47 -14.27 -2.07
N PRO A 181 -12.54 -14.00 -2.84
CA PRO A 181 -12.78 -12.68 -3.45
C PRO A 181 -13.10 -11.54 -2.47
N ASP A 182 -13.63 -11.85 -1.29
CA ASP A 182 -14.08 -10.88 -0.28
C ASP A 182 -13.26 -10.88 1.02
N SER A 183 -12.10 -11.55 1.02
CA SER A 183 -11.25 -11.63 2.20
C SER A 183 -10.48 -10.33 2.45
N SER A 184 -9.98 -10.20 3.69
CA SER A 184 -9.11 -9.08 4.06
C SER A 184 -7.79 -9.11 3.29
N ALA A 185 -7.24 -10.31 3.04
CA ALA A 185 -6.02 -10.48 2.26
C ALA A 185 -6.21 -9.96 0.83
N THR A 186 -7.31 -10.33 0.18
CA THR A 186 -7.63 -9.86 -1.17
C THR A 186 -7.72 -8.34 -1.24
N ARG A 187 -8.34 -7.69 -0.26
CA ARG A 187 -8.44 -6.22 -0.24
C ARG A 187 -7.08 -5.55 -0.02
N VAL A 188 -6.29 -6.04 0.92
CA VAL A 188 -4.95 -5.51 1.20
C VAL A 188 -4.03 -5.72 0.00
N LEU A 189 -3.98 -6.92 -0.58
CA LEU A 189 -3.15 -7.21 -1.75
C LEU A 189 -3.55 -6.39 -2.96
N LYS A 190 -4.85 -6.24 -3.23
CA LYS A 190 -5.30 -5.37 -4.32
C LYS A 190 -4.96 -3.90 -4.07
N ALA A 191 -5.04 -3.43 -2.82
CA ALA A 191 -4.61 -2.08 -2.48
C ALA A 191 -3.11 -1.89 -2.73
N VAL A 192 -2.26 -2.81 -2.27
CA VAL A 192 -0.81 -2.79 -2.52
C VAL A 192 -0.51 -2.88 -4.02
N LEU A 193 -1.13 -3.81 -4.73
CA LEU A 193 -0.90 -4.07 -6.16
C LEU A 193 -1.26 -2.87 -7.05
N LEU A 194 -2.33 -2.13 -6.70
CA LEU A 194 -2.97 -1.16 -7.60
C LEU A 194 -2.87 0.30 -7.12
N HIS A 195 -2.14 0.60 -6.03
CA HIS A 195 -2.05 1.96 -5.48
C HIS A 195 -1.47 3.00 -6.45
N GLN A 196 -0.73 2.59 -7.48
CA GLN A 196 -0.26 3.48 -8.55
C GLN A 196 -0.97 3.30 -9.89
N SER A 197 -1.95 2.39 -9.99
CA SER A 197 -2.65 2.08 -11.23
C SER A 197 -3.97 2.86 -11.39
N LEU A 198 -4.27 3.77 -10.46
CA LEU A 198 -5.39 4.70 -10.56
C LEU A 198 -4.88 6.12 -10.83
N PRO A 199 -5.70 6.96 -11.48
CA PRO A 199 -5.33 8.35 -11.69
C PRO A 199 -4.99 9.03 -10.35
N THR A 200 -3.82 9.63 -10.30
CA THR A 200 -3.42 10.56 -9.24
C THR A 200 -3.36 11.98 -9.84
N ILE A 201 -2.73 12.91 -9.15
CA ILE A 201 -2.43 14.22 -9.73
C ILE A 201 -1.58 14.05 -10.99
N LYS A 202 -1.96 14.75 -12.07
CA LYS A 202 -1.45 14.59 -13.44
C LYS A 202 0.06 14.60 -13.59
N ASP A 203 0.77 15.24 -12.66
CA ASP A 203 2.21 15.45 -12.76
C ASP A 203 3.05 14.34 -12.10
N TRP A 204 2.44 13.38 -11.38
CA TRP A 204 3.17 12.52 -10.43
C TRP A 204 3.30 11.06 -10.84
N SER A 205 2.47 10.59 -11.78
CA SER A 205 2.46 9.18 -12.16
C SER A 205 2.69 9.02 -13.66
N SER A 206 3.82 8.36 -14.00
CA SER A 206 4.02 7.74 -15.30
C SER A 206 3.61 6.26 -15.29
N ALA A 207 2.76 5.86 -14.33
CA ALA A 207 2.36 4.47 -14.17
C ALA A 207 1.30 4.06 -15.21
N VAL A 208 1.11 2.75 -15.38
CA VAL A 208 0.08 2.22 -16.25
C VAL A 208 -1.25 2.32 -15.53
N LEU A 209 -2.18 3.13 -16.06
CA LEU A 209 -3.50 3.29 -15.48
C LEU A 209 -4.44 2.16 -15.89
N LEU A 210 -5.34 1.79 -15.00
CA LEU A 210 -6.40 0.82 -15.29
C LEU A 210 -7.35 1.36 -16.36
N THR A 211 -7.65 0.53 -17.34
CA THR A 211 -8.76 0.74 -18.28
C THR A 211 -10.12 0.52 -17.60
N ASP A 212 -11.22 0.92 -18.24
CA ASP A 212 -12.59 0.64 -17.74
C ASP A 212 -12.85 -0.87 -17.61
N GLU A 213 -12.35 -1.67 -18.55
CA GLU A 213 -12.48 -3.12 -18.49
C GLU A 213 -11.71 -3.67 -17.28
N GLU A 214 -10.47 -3.23 -17.07
CA GLU A 214 -9.64 -3.64 -15.95
C GLU A 214 -10.25 -3.23 -14.60
N LEU A 215 -10.76 -2.01 -14.51
CA LEU A 215 -11.51 -1.52 -13.34
C LEU A 215 -12.65 -2.46 -12.96
N SER A 216 -13.43 -2.92 -13.95
CA SER A 216 -14.65 -3.70 -13.72
C SER A 216 -14.40 -5.06 -13.04
N TYR A 217 -13.25 -5.70 -13.29
CA TYR A 217 -12.92 -7.00 -12.67
C TYR A 217 -11.90 -6.90 -11.53
N SER A 218 -11.08 -5.84 -11.50
CA SER A 218 -10.00 -5.71 -10.53
C SER A 218 -10.44 -5.04 -9.23
N LEU A 219 -11.41 -4.11 -9.27
CA LEU A 219 -11.79 -3.30 -8.11
C LEU A 219 -13.27 -3.45 -7.74
N THR A 220 -13.53 -3.36 -6.43
CA THR A 220 -14.87 -3.23 -5.87
C THR A 220 -14.90 -2.01 -4.94
N LEU A 221 -16.08 -1.53 -4.57
CA LEU A 221 -16.19 -0.43 -3.60
C LEU A 221 -15.53 -0.76 -2.26
N ARG A 222 -15.57 -2.02 -1.83
CA ARG A 222 -14.89 -2.48 -0.61
C ARG A 222 -13.37 -2.43 -0.72
N VAL A 223 -12.80 -2.68 -1.91
CA VAL A 223 -11.36 -2.47 -2.14
C VAL A 223 -11.04 -0.98 -2.09
N MET A 224 -11.90 -0.13 -2.66
CA MET A 224 -11.72 1.32 -2.63
C MET A 224 -11.79 1.93 -1.22
N ASP A 225 -12.42 1.26 -0.25
CA ASP A 225 -12.40 1.69 1.15
C ASP A 225 -11.00 1.56 1.79
N ILE A 226 -10.07 0.81 1.16
CA ILE A 226 -8.66 0.67 1.57
C ILE A 226 -7.74 1.40 0.59
N LEU A 227 -7.88 1.11 -0.70
CA LEU A 227 -7.04 1.65 -1.77
C LEU A 227 -7.12 3.18 -1.83
N GLY A 228 -8.31 3.78 -1.72
CA GLY A 228 -8.47 5.24 -1.75
C GLY A 228 -7.70 5.93 -0.62
N PRO A 229 -7.96 5.61 0.66
CA PRO A 229 -7.20 6.19 1.76
C PRO A 229 -5.69 5.90 1.70
N LEU A 230 -5.28 4.71 1.26
CA LEU A 230 -3.87 4.39 1.04
C LEU A 230 -3.23 5.33 0.03
N MET A 231 -3.86 5.53 -1.13
CA MET A 231 -3.37 6.48 -2.14
C MET A 231 -3.25 7.88 -1.59
N VAL A 232 -4.25 8.36 -0.83
CA VAL A 232 -4.20 9.68 -0.17
C VAL A 232 -3.01 9.73 0.79
N ALA A 233 -2.81 8.71 1.61
CA ALA A 233 -1.76 8.67 2.63
C ALA A 233 -0.34 8.58 2.03
N ASP A 234 -0.15 7.75 1.00
CA ASP A 234 1.10 7.59 0.25
C ASP A 234 1.52 8.90 -0.44
N SER A 235 0.52 9.57 -0.98
CA SER A 235 0.63 10.89 -1.58
C SER A 235 0.93 11.99 -0.54
N ASP A 236 0.23 11.98 0.59
CA ASP A 236 0.34 12.99 1.65
C ASP A 236 1.64 12.88 2.45
N SER A 237 2.22 11.68 2.57
CA SER A 237 3.42 11.43 3.39
C SER A 237 4.61 12.26 2.92
N TRP A 238 4.72 12.54 1.62
CA TRP A 238 5.73 13.40 1.02
C TRP A 238 5.42 14.90 1.16
N ASN A 239 4.21 15.26 1.58
CA ASN A 239 3.66 16.62 1.46
C ASN A 239 3.13 17.17 2.78
N ILE A 240 3.45 16.52 3.90
CA ILE A 240 2.93 16.85 5.24
C ILE A 240 3.03 18.34 5.56
N PHE A 241 4.12 19.00 5.12
CA PHE A 241 4.38 20.43 5.34
C PHE A 241 4.36 21.28 4.06
N ALA A 242 3.90 20.74 2.93
CA ALA A 242 3.84 21.49 1.68
C ALA A 242 2.77 22.60 1.74
N GLU A 243 3.07 23.79 1.22
CA GLU A 243 2.12 24.92 1.21
C GLU A 243 0.82 24.59 0.43
N HIS A 244 0.95 23.76 -0.62
CA HIS A 244 -0.15 23.36 -1.48
C HIS A 244 -0.78 22.01 -1.08
N ARG A 245 -0.40 21.45 0.08
CA ARG A 245 -0.90 20.14 0.58
C ARG A 245 -2.41 20.04 0.55
N PHE A 246 -3.15 21.08 0.98
CA PHE A 246 -4.60 21.01 1.02
C PHE A 246 -5.23 20.87 -0.37
N ALA A 247 -4.80 21.69 -1.34
CA ALA A 247 -5.29 21.63 -2.71
C ALA A 247 -5.02 20.25 -3.33
N TYR A 248 -3.82 19.73 -3.11
CA TYR A 248 -3.38 18.41 -3.51
C TYR A 248 -4.30 17.30 -2.99
N LEU A 249 -4.61 17.31 -1.68
CA LEU A 249 -5.47 16.32 -1.05
C LEU A 249 -6.93 16.38 -1.53
N VAL A 250 -7.42 17.57 -1.93
CA VAL A 250 -8.75 17.72 -2.50
C VAL A 250 -8.81 17.07 -3.89
N GLU A 251 -7.80 17.29 -4.73
CA GLU A 251 -7.74 16.73 -6.08
C GLU A 251 -7.71 15.20 -6.06
N ILE A 252 -6.86 14.59 -5.22
CA ILE A 252 -6.79 13.12 -5.11
C ILE A 252 -8.11 12.54 -4.63
N ARG A 253 -8.75 13.14 -3.63
CA ARG A 253 -10.06 12.68 -3.16
C ARG A 253 -11.14 12.79 -4.23
N ALA A 254 -11.11 13.84 -5.05
CA ALA A 254 -12.03 14.00 -6.17
C ALA A 254 -11.82 12.87 -7.20
N SER A 255 -10.56 12.55 -7.54
CA SER A 255 -10.25 11.45 -8.46
C SER A 255 -10.68 10.07 -7.92
N ILE A 256 -10.47 9.83 -6.61
CA ILE A 256 -10.97 8.62 -5.92
C ILE A 256 -12.50 8.56 -5.97
N ALA A 257 -13.19 9.68 -5.73
CA ALA A 257 -14.65 9.73 -5.77
C ALA A 257 -15.19 9.42 -7.18
N GLU A 258 -14.57 9.97 -8.23
CA GLU A 258 -14.90 9.65 -9.62
C GLU A 258 -14.69 8.16 -9.93
N THR A 259 -13.58 7.58 -9.46
CA THR A 259 -13.29 6.15 -9.63
C THR A 259 -14.34 5.29 -8.93
N ARG A 260 -14.75 5.64 -7.70
CA ARG A 260 -15.82 4.95 -6.97
C ARG A 260 -17.15 5.04 -7.72
N GLN A 261 -17.48 6.20 -8.29
CA GLN A 261 -18.69 6.37 -9.11
C GLN A 261 -18.67 5.45 -10.33
N ARG A 262 -17.55 5.39 -11.06
CA ARG A 262 -17.40 4.48 -12.22
C ARG A 262 -17.60 3.01 -11.83
N ILE A 263 -17.01 2.57 -10.72
CA ILE A 263 -17.20 1.20 -10.19
C ILE A 263 -18.68 0.93 -9.88
N GLN A 264 -19.38 1.88 -9.25
CA GLN A 264 -20.80 1.74 -8.93
C GLN A 264 -21.67 1.66 -10.20
N GLU A 265 -21.38 2.48 -11.21
CA GLU A 265 -22.09 2.46 -12.50
C GLU A 265 -21.87 1.16 -13.26
N MET A 266 -20.67 0.57 -13.19
CA MET A 266 -20.37 -0.75 -13.76
C MET A 266 -21.12 -1.86 -13.04
N ALA A 267 -21.19 -1.82 -11.70
CA ALA A 267 -21.94 -2.81 -10.92
C ALA A 267 -23.44 -2.80 -11.30
N ASN A 268 -24.04 -1.62 -11.40
CA ASN A 268 -25.46 -1.47 -11.75
C ASN A 268 -25.83 -1.94 -13.17
N LYS A 269 -24.86 -2.09 -14.08
CA LYS A 269 -25.11 -2.57 -15.45
C LYS A 269 -25.11 -4.10 -15.55
N ASN A 270 -24.59 -4.79 -14.54
CA ASN A 270 -24.47 -6.24 -14.52
C ASN A 270 -25.58 -6.94 -13.72
N ASP A 271 -26.43 -6.17 -13.03
CA ASP A 271 -27.63 -6.61 -12.32
C ASP A 271 -28.88 -6.50 -13.20
#